data_AF-A0A536BJW1-F1
#
_entry.id   AF-A0A536BJW1-F1
#
_cell.length_a   1.000
_cell.length_b   1.000
_cell.length_c   1.000
_cell.angle_alpha   90.00
_cell.angle_beta   90.00
_cell.angle_gamma   90.00
#
_symmetry.space_group_name_H-M   'P 1'
#
loop_
_entity.id
_entity.type
_entity.pdbx_description
1 polymer ?
#
loop_
_entity_poly.entity_id
_entity_poly.type
_entity_poly.pdbx_seq_one_letter_code
_entity_poly.pdbx_strand_id
1 'polypeptide(L)'
;MPDGRSCGAPPGRRSTFCFWHDPERAQDLSEAQRLGGVRRRRERSLAVAFDFSGLETVPAIRRLLEIAATDALGLETSVAKVRLLISLAIAAGKLLETGELAERIETLEGLVREHQDPQALEAA
;
A
#
# COMPACT_ATOMS: atom_id res chain seq x y z
N MET A 1 -11.41 -22.49 16.05
CA MET A 1 -10.02 -22.16 15.70
C MET A 1 -9.16 -23.43 15.88
N PRO A 2 -8.01 -23.56 15.22
CA PRO A 2 -7.15 -24.75 15.32
C PRO A 2 -6.66 -25.07 16.74
N ASP A 3 -6.67 -24.08 17.62
CA ASP A 3 -6.31 -24.14 19.04
C ASP A 3 -7.53 -24.39 19.96
N GLY A 4 -8.68 -24.78 19.40
CA GLY A 4 -9.91 -25.07 20.14
C GLY A 4 -10.71 -23.83 20.59
N ARG A 5 -10.19 -22.61 20.42
CA ARG A 5 -10.94 -21.39 20.74
C ARG A 5 -12.09 -21.16 19.76
N SER A 6 -13.16 -20.50 20.23
CA SER A 6 -14.26 -20.07 19.37
C SER A 6 -13.77 -19.05 18.34
N CYS A 7 -14.32 -19.13 17.12
CA CYS A 7 -14.04 -18.14 16.09
C CYS A 7 -14.86 -16.87 16.36
N GLY A 8 -14.22 -15.70 16.38
CA GLY A 8 -14.90 -14.40 16.56
C GLY A 8 -15.49 -13.79 15.29
N ALA A 9 -15.37 -14.47 14.14
CA ALA A 9 -15.90 -13.95 12.88
C ALA A 9 -17.43 -14.14 12.81
N PRO A 10 -18.19 -13.14 12.31
CA PRO A 10 -19.63 -13.25 12.20
C PRO A 10 -20.05 -14.35 11.21
N PRO A 11 -21.22 -14.98 11.42
CA PRO A 11 -21.76 -15.97 10.50
C PRO A 11 -22.08 -15.35 9.13
N GLY A 12 -22.05 -16.19 8.10
CA GLY A 12 -22.40 -15.77 6.73
C GLY A 12 -23.89 -15.45 6.59
N ARG A 13 -24.26 -14.64 5.58
CA ARG A 13 -25.66 -14.24 5.33
C ARG A 13 -26.64 -15.42 5.13
N ARG A 14 -26.15 -16.60 4.79
CA ARG A 14 -26.95 -17.81 4.49
C ARG A 14 -26.43 -19.06 5.20
N SER A 15 -25.60 -18.89 6.24
CA SER A 15 -24.93 -19.99 6.94
C SER A 15 -24.86 -19.70 8.42
N THR A 16 -24.89 -20.76 9.24
CA THR A 16 -24.65 -20.67 10.69
C THR A 16 -23.16 -20.56 11.02
N PHE A 17 -22.28 -20.81 10.04
CA PHE A 17 -20.83 -20.73 10.17
C PHE A 17 -20.28 -19.45 9.52
N CYS A 18 -19.11 -19.01 9.97
CA CYS A 18 -18.36 -17.96 9.27
C CYS A 18 -17.68 -18.53 8.02
N PHE A 19 -17.31 -17.67 7.07
CA PHE A 19 -16.74 -18.09 5.78
C PHE A 19 -15.55 -19.06 5.90
N TRP A 20 -14.70 -18.90 6.93
CA TRP A 20 -13.52 -19.75 7.16
C TRP A 20 -13.84 -21.13 7.73
N HIS A 21 -15.02 -21.31 8.32
CA HIS A 21 -15.41 -22.55 9.02
C HIS A 21 -16.68 -23.18 8.44
N ASP A 22 -17.24 -22.62 7.36
CA ASP A 22 -18.42 -23.16 6.69
C ASP A 22 -18.04 -24.38 5.83
N PRO A 23 -18.51 -25.60 6.16
CA PRO A 23 -18.18 -26.80 5.41
C PRO A 23 -18.68 -26.74 3.96
N GLU A 24 -19.84 -26.10 3.72
CA GLU A 24 -20.43 -25.98 2.39
C GLU A 24 -19.61 -25.07 1.48
N ARG A 25 -18.75 -24.21 2.07
CA ARG A 25 -17.89 -23.27 1.36
C ARG A 25 -16.41 -23.61 1.44
N ALA A 26 -16.08 -24.84 1.84
CA ALA A 26 -14.69 -25.29 1.93
C ALA A 26 -13.96 -25.20 0.57
N GLN A 27 -14.66 -25.46 -0.54
CA GLN A 27 -14.11 -25.32 -1.89
C GLN A 27 -13.85 -23.86 -2.25
N ASP A 28 -14.81 -22.96 -2.01
CA ASP A 28 -14.65 -21.50 -2.22
C ASP A 28 -13.45 -20.97 -1.43
N LEU A 29 -13.29 -21.40 -0.18
CA LEU A 29 -12.17 -21.00 0.68
C LEU A 29 -10.83 -21.51 0.12
N SER A 30 -10.77 -22.77 -0.30
CA SER A 30 -9.57 -23.36 -0.92
C SER A 30 -9.17 -22.61 -2.19
N GLU A 31 -10.15 -22.29 -3.03
CA GLU A 31 -9.90 -21.52 -4.24
C GLU A 31 -9.44 -20.08 -3.93
N ALA A 32 -10.08 -19.40 -2.98
CA ALA A 32 -9.68 -18.07 -2.56
C ALA A 32 -8.24 -18.06 -2.00
N GLN A 33 -7.87 -19.07 -1.20
CA GLN A 33 -6.52 -19.25 -0.70
C GLN A 33 -5.51 -19.54 -1.82
N ARG A 34 -5.87 -20.38 -2.79
CA ARG A 34 -5.06 -20.68 -3.98
C ARG A 34 -4.80 -19.41 -4.79
N LEU A 35 -5.85 -18.64 -5.10
CA LEU A 35 -5.75 -17.38 -5.83
C LEU A 35 -4.92 -16.35 -5.06
N GLY A 36 -5.14 -16.21 -3.75
CA GLY A 36 -4.32 -15.35 -2.90
C GLY A 36 -2.85 -15.78 -2.89
N GLY A 37 -2.57 -17.09 -2.86
CA GLY A 37 -1.22 -17.63 -2.96
C GLY A 37 -0.55 -17.34 -4.30
N VAL A 38 -1.27 -17.49 -5.42
CA VAL A 38 -0.77 -17.13 -6.77
C VAL A 38 -0.45 -15.63 -6.85
N ARG A 39 -1.34 -14.76 -6.35
CA ARG A 39 -1.11 -13.31 -6.33
C ARG A 39 0.11 -12.93 -5.50
N ARG A 40 0.20 -13.39 -4.25
CA ARG A 40 1.36 -13.12 -3.37
C ARG A 40 2.68 -13.62 -3.96
N ARG A 41 2.67 -14.79 -4.61
CA ARG A 41 3.86 -15.30 -5.31
C ARG A 41 4.26 -14.38 -6.46
N ARG A 42 3.30 -13.98 -7.30
CA ARG A 42 3.55 -13.06 -8.41
C ARG A 42 4.08 -11.71 -7.92
N GLU A 43 3.44 -11.12 -6.91
CA GLU A 43 3.88 -9.86 -6.30
C GLU A 43 5.31 -9.98 -5.77
N ARG A 44 5.62 -11.05 -5.01
CA ARG A 44 6.97 -11.29 -4.51
C ARG A 44 8.00 -11.48 -5.64
N SER A 45 7.65 -12.22 -6.69
CA SER A 45 8.52 -12.41 -7.85
C SER A 45 8.78 -11.09 -8.58
N LEU A 46 7.77 -10.24 -8.72
CA LEU A 46 7.93 -8.91 -9.31
C LEU A 46 8.79 -8.01 -8.42
N ALA A 47 8.55 -8.00 -7.11
CA ALA A 47 9.36 -7.25 -6.16
C ALA A 47 10.84 -7.63 -6.23
N VAL A 48 11.14 -8.94 -6.29
CA VAL A 48 12.53 -9.42 -6.42
C VAL A 48 13.12 -9.12 -7.79
N ALA A 49 12.41 -9.39 -8.88
CA ALA A 49 12.93 -9.22 -10.24
C ALA A 49 13.24 -7.76 -10.57
N PHE A 50 12.46 -6.84 -10.04
CA PHE A 50 12.57 -5.41 -10.33
C PHE A 50 13.28 -4.63 -9.22
N ASP A 51 13.69 -5.29 -8.14
CA ASP A 51 14.11 -4.64 -6.89
C ASP A 51 13.09 -3.57 -6.45
N PHE A 52 11.82 -3.92 -6.57
CA PHE A 52 10.69 -3.03 -6.36
C PHE A 52 10.11 -3.27 -4.97
N SER A 53 10.48 -2.40 -4.03
CA SER A 53 10.04 -2.45 -2.63
C SER A 53 8.77 -1.65 -2.35
N GLY A 54 8.27 -0.87 -3.33
CA GLY A 54 7.09 -0.03 -3.19
C GLY A 54 7.28 1.35 -3.80
N LEU A 55 6.49 2.33 -3.36
CA LEU A 55 6.54 3.73 -3.84
C LEU A 55 6.65 4.73 -2.67
N GLU A 56 7.01 4.24 -1.49
CA GLU A 56 7.05 5.03 -0.24
C GLU A 56 8.27 5.96 -0.16
N THR A 57 9.23 5.83 -1.07
CA THR A 57 10.46 6.63 -1.06
C THR A 57 10.84 7.09 -2.46
N VAL A 58 11.55 8.22 -2.54
CA VAL A 58 12.08 8.76 -3.80
C VAL A 58 12.97 7.74 -4.55
N PRO A 59 13.89 7.00 -3.90
CA PRO A 59 14.63 5.93 -4.57
C PRO A 59 13.74 4.84 -5.18
N ALA A 60 12.66 4.45 -4.49
CA ALA A 60 11.76 3.41 -4.99
C ALA A 60 10.94 3.89 -6.21
N ILE A 61 10.50 5.15 -6.20
CA ILE A 61 9.83 5.79 -7.37
C ILE A 61 10.81 5.92 -8.55
N ARG A 62 12.06 6.32 -8.28
CA ARG A 62 13.11 6.39 -9.29
C ARG A 62 13.34 5.03 -9.93
N ARG A 63 13.41 3.97 -9.13
CA ARG A 63 13.59 2.60 -9.62
C ARG A 63 12.48 2.20 -10.60
N LEU A 64 11.22 2.53 -10.29
CA LEU A 64 10.09 2.31 -11.21
C LEU A 64 10.28 3.04 -12.55
N LEU A 65 10.74 4.29 -12.51
CA LEU A 65 10.99 5.09 -13.71
C LEU A 65 12.17 4.56 -14.54
N GLU A 66 13.23 4.06 -13.89
CA GLU A 66 14.35 3.40 -14.58
C GLU A 66 13.88 2.17 -15.34
N ILE A 67 13.06 1.32 -14.71
CA ILE A 67 12.47 0.14 -15.37
C ILE A 67 11.62 0.57 -16.58
N ALA A 68 10.75 1.56 -16.39
CA ALA A 68 9.91 2.08 -17.47
C ALA A 68 10.74 2.65 -18.63
N ALA A 69 11.87 3.30 -18.33
CA ALA A 69 12.80 3.82 -19.33
C ALA A 69 13.50 2.69 -20.10
N THR A 70 14.00 1.65 -19.40
CA THR A 70 14.61 0.49 -20.04
C THR A 70 13.61 -0.25 -20.94
N ASP A 71 12.41 -0.55 -20.43
CA ASP A 71 11.33 -1.19 -21.19
C ASP A 71 10.97 -0.39 -22.45
N ALA A 72 10.95 0.95 -22.34
CA ALA A 72 10.61 1.85 -23.45
C ALA A 72 11.72 1.89 -24.51
N LEU A 73 12.98 1.98 -24.09
CA LEU A 73 14.14 1.99 -24.99
C LEU A 73 14.31 0.66 -25.74
N GLY A 74 14.03 -0.45 -25.06
CA GLY A 74 14.06 -1.79 -25.67
C GLY A 74 12.85 -2.12 -26.53
N LEU A 75 11.80 -1.27 -26.55
CA LEU A 75 10.49 -1.56 -27.16
C LEU A 75 9.89 -2.90 -26.69
N GLU A 76 10.26 -3.34 -25.48
CA GLU A 76 9.86 -4.64 -24.91
C GLU A 76 8.40 -4.63 -24.42
N THR A 77 7.80 -3.44 -24.36
CA THR A 77 6.43 -3.25 -23.90
C THR A 77 5.67 -2.23 -24.74
N SER A 78 4.34 -2.27 -24.61
CA SER A 78 3.48 -1.25 -25.20
C SER A 78 3.70 0.13 -24.58
N VAL A 79 3.57 1.17 -25.42
CA VAL A 79 3.57 2.58 -25.01
C VAL A 79 2.53 2.85 -23.92
N ALA A 80 1.39 2.16 -23.95
CA ALA A 80 0.35 2.29 -22.93
C ALA A 80 0.84 1.87 -21.53
N LYS A 81 1.59 0.77 -21.43
CA LYS A 81 2.18 0.32 -20.16
C LYS A 81 3.23 1.33 -19.66
N VAL A 82 4.11 1.82 -20.52
CA VAL A 82 5.12 2.84 -20.13
C VAL A 82 4.42 4.09 -19.58
N ARG A 83 3.39 4.59 -20.28
CA ARG A 83 2.60 5.74 -19.81
C ARG A 83 1.96 5.49 -18.46
N LEU A 84 1.41 4.29 -18.22
CA LEU A 84 0.84 3.92 -16.93
C LEU A 84 1.90 3.98 -15.80
N LEU A 85 3.09 3.43 -16.03
CA LEU A 85 4.18 3.45 -15.03
C LEU A 85 4.61 4.89 -14.71
N ILE A 86 4.72 5.75 -15.73
CA ILE A 86 5.01 7.18 -15.54
C ILE A 86 3.90 7.86 -14.72
N SER A 87 2.62 7.61 -15.04
CA SER A 87 1.50 8.19 -14.28
C SER A 87 1.49 7.74 -12.82
N LEU A 88 1.82 6.47 -12.54
CA LEU A 88 1.94 5.97 -11.16
C LEU A 88 3.09 6.66 -10.42
N ALA A 89 4.24 6.84 -11.07
CA ALA A 89 5.38 7.55 -10.47
C ALA A 89 5.06 9.01 -10.15
N ILE A 90 4.34 9.71 -11.05
CA ILE A 90 3.86 11.08 -10.81
C ILE A 90 2.91 11.13 -9.61
N ALA A 91 1.95 10.20 -9.55
CA ALA A 91 1.00 10.14 -8.43
C ALA A 91 1.71 9.86 -7.10
N ALA A 92 2.67 8.94 -7.08
CA ALA A 92 3.46 8.65 -5.90
C ALA A 92 4.32 9.84 -5.45
N GLY A 93 4.99 10.52 -6.39
CA GLY A 93 5.77 11.73 -6.09
C GLY A 93 4.91 12.82 -5.45
N LYS A 94 3.69 13.02 -5.96
CA LYS A 94 2.72 13.96 -5.36
C LYS A 94 2.31 13.54 -3.96
N LEU A 95 2.05 12.26 -3.72
CA LEU A 95 1.68 11.77 -2.38
C LEU A 95 2.79 12.04 -1.36
N LEU A 96 4.05 11.77 -1.73
CA LEU A 96 5.20 12.09 -0.87
C LEU A 96 5.33 13.59 -0.60
N GLU A 97 5.31 14.41 -1.65
CA GLU A 97 5.37 15.86 -1.53
C GLU A 97 4.25 16.40 -0.62
N THR A 98 3.01 15.94 -0.83
CA THR A 98 1.87 16.37 0.01
C THR A 98 2.00 15.91 1.46
N GLY A 99 2.54 14.72 1.71
CA GLY A 99 2.78 14.21 3.06
C GLY A 99 3.85 15.00 3.81
N GLU A 100 5.00 15.23 3.16
CA GLU A 100 6.10 16.04 3.72
C GLU A 100 5.66 17.48 4.03
N LEU A 101 4.87 18.08 3.13
CA LEU A 101 4.30 19.40 3.35
C LEU A 101 3.30 19.40 4.51
N ALA A 102 2.44 18.39 4.61
CA ALA A 102 1.48 18.27 5.71
C ALA A 102 2.18 18.16 7.07
N GLU A 103 3.21 17.31 7.19
CA GLU A 103 4.01 17.15 8.42
C GLU A 103 4.71 18.47 8.82
N ARG A 104 5.28 19.17 7.83
CA ARG A 104 5.92 20.47 8.07
C ARG A 104 4.92 21.54 8.51
N ILE A 105 3.73 21.57 7.89
CA ILE A 105 2.65 22.47 8.29
C ILE A 105 2.21 22.16 9.72
N GLU A 106 1.96 20.89 10.05
CA GLU A 106 1.56 20.48 11.40
C GLU A 106 2.59 20.91 12.46
N THR A 107 3.88 20.75 12.15
CA THR A 107 4.98 21.21 13.01
C THR A 107 4.95 22.73 13.21
N LEU A 108 4.82 23.50 12.13
CA LEU A 108 4.78 24.96 12.18
C LEU A 108 3.55 25.47 12.93
N GLU A 109 2.38 24.87 12.68
CA GLU A 109 1.14 25.21 13.39
C GLU A 109 1.25 24.89 14.89
N GLY A 110 1.95 23.82 15.26
CA GLY A 110 2.29 23.51 16.64
C GLY A 110 3.07 24.63 17.32
N LEU A 111 4.19 25.06 16.71
CA LEU A 111 5.03 26.14 17.23
C LEU A 111 4.28 27.48 17.31
N VAL A 112 3.42 27.78 16.33
CA VAL A 112 2.61 29.00 16.34
C VAL A 112 1.60 28.97 17.49
N ARG A 113 0.94 27.83 17.75
CA ARG A 113 0.02 27.69 18.89
C ARG A 113 0.73 27.90 20.23
N GLU A 114 1.93 27.35 20.40
CA GLU A 114 2.75 27.55 21.60
C GLU A 114 3.13 29.01 21.81
N HIS A 115 3.52 29.72 20.74
CA HIS A 115 3.88 31.14 20.82
C HIS A 115 2.68 32.06 21.07
N GLN A 116 1.49 31.67 20.60
CA GLN A 116 0.25 32.41 20.80
C GLN A 116 -0.40 32.13 22.15
N ASP A 117 0.10 31.19 22.95
CA ASP A 117 -0.40 30.94 24.30
C ASP A 117 0.01 32.11 25.24
N PRO A 118 -0.93 32.95 25.69
CA PRO A 118 -0.61 34.12 26.50
C PRO A 118 0.04 33.76 27.85
N GLN A 119 -0.12 32.53 28.34
CA GLN A 119 0.52 32.07 29.58
C GLN A 119 2.04 31.81 29.41
N ALA A 120 2.51 31.53 28.20
CA ALA A 120 3.95 31.35 27.91
C ALA A 120 4.70 32.69 27.78
N LEU A 121 3.99 33.76 27.39
CA LEU A 121 4.56 35.11 27.26
C LEU A 121 4.75 35.83 28.61
N GLU A 122 3.98 35.48 29.64
CA GLU A 122 4.10 36.05 30.99
C GLU A 122 5.14 35.33 31.88
N ALA A 123 5.66 34.18 31.44
CA ALA A 123 6.61 33.36 32.20
C ALA A 123 8.09 33.47 31.74
N ALA A 124 8.37 34.25 30.69
CA ALA A 124 9.71 34.49 30.12
C ALA A 124 10.21 35.92 30.44
#